data_AF-A0A349GCP4-F1
#
_entry.id   AF-A0A349GCP4-F1
#
_cell.length_a   1.000
_cell.length_b   1.000
_cell.length_c   1.000
_cell.angle_alpha   90.00
_cell.angle_beta   90.00
_cell.angle_gamma   90.00
#
_symmetry.space_group_name_H-M   'P 1'
#
loop_
_entity.id
_entity.type
_entity.pdbx_description
1 polymer ?
#
loop_
_entity_poly.entity_id
_entity_poly.type
_entity_poly.pdbx_seq_one_letter_code
_entity_poly.pdbx_strand_id
1 'polypeptide(L)'
;MKTEIYKIDGMTCASCSSAVERATRKLVGVESSDVNLSTEKLTITYNETALEKESIVETVKKAGYSATIEVPDKTITMPIEGMTCASCSQSIERKLSKNEGVTSITVNLATETAQIIYNPDKVRLSELKQQITKLGYTPKEIVVKRNVDEDKLRKEKEIKIMKFKLVVAAIFTIPLVYIAMVPMIKFIDLPYPEILSMMMNPLNNALTQIALVL
;
A
#
# COMPACT_ATOMS: atom_id res chain seq x y z
N MET A 1 -15.64 4.42 18.54
CA MET A 1 -15.91 3.80 17.24
C MET A 1 -14.82 2.79 16.95
N LYS A 2 -15.21 1.61 16.48
CA LYS A 2 -14.30 0.52 16.11
C LYS A 2 -14.72 -0.02 14.75
N THR A 3 -13.73 -0.29 13.91
CA THR A 3 -13.93 -0.91 12.60
C THR A 3 -13.47 -2.36 12.66
N GLU A 4 -14.33 -3.28 12.25
CA GLU A 4 -14.04 -4.71 12.16
C GLU A 4 -14.45 -5.25 10.78
N ILE A 5 -13.79 -6.33 10.38
CA ILE A 5 -14.06 -7.01 9.11
C ILE A 5 -14.62 -8.39 9.45
N TYR A 6 -15.69 -8.76 8.76
CA TYR A 6 -16.34 -10.06 8.87
C TYR A 6 -16.33 -10.72 7.50
N LYS A 7 -15.87 -11.97 7.43
CA LYS A 7 -16.09 -12.83 6.27
C LYS A 7 -17.52 -13.33 6.30
N ILE A 8 -18.23 -13.21 5.18
CA ILE A 8 -19.62 -13.60 5.03
C ILE A 8 -19.71 -14.77 4.05
N ASP A 9 -20.12 -15.95 4.51
CA ASP A 9 -20.31 -17.10 3.63
C ASP A 9 -21.78 -17.19 3.14
N GLY A 10 -21.96 -17.69 1.91
CA GLY A 10 -23.28 -17.90 1.29
C GLY A 10 -23.80 -16.77 0.40
N MET A 11 -23.02 -15.71 0.19
CA MET A 11 -23.38 -14.65 -0.76
C MET A 11 -23.07 -15.08 -2.20
N THR A 12 -24.08 -15.11 -3.07
CA THR A 12 -23.93 -15.54 -4.47
C THR A 12 -24.34 -14.48 -5.49
N CYS A 13 -24.89 -13.34 -5.05
CA CYS A 13 -25.40 -12.29 -5.91
C CYS A 13 -25.24 -10.90 -5.27
N ALA A 14 -25.24 -9.84 -6.08
CA ALA A 14 -25.21 -8.45 -5.62
C ALA A 14 -26.44 -8.09 -4.75
N SER A 15 -27.58 -8.74 -4.99
CA SER A 15 -28.75 -8.58 -4.12
C SER A 15 -28.54 -9.15 -2.72
N CYS A 16 -27.74 -10.21 -2.59
CA CYS A 16 -27.37 -10.82 -1.31
C CYS A 16 -26.50 -9.87 -0.48
N SER A 17 -25.47 -9.28 -1.08
CA SER A 17 -24.60 -8.33 -0.38
C SER A 17 -25.38 -7.09 0.09
N SER A 18 -26.27 -6.55 -0.75
CA SER A 18 -27.13 -5.43 -0.34
C SER A 18 -28.13 -5.80 0.77
N ALA A 19 -28.57 -7.06 0.86
CA ALA A 19 -29.44 -7.51 1.94
C ALA A 19 -28.70 -7.52 3.29
N VAL A 20 -27.48 -8.06 3.31
CA VAL A 20 -26.61 -8.05 4.49
C VAL A 20 -26.30 -6.62 4.92
N GLU A 21 -25.87 -5.77 3.99
CA GLU A 21 -25.53 -4.37 4.25
C GLU A 21 -26.70 -3.58 4.85
N ARG A 22 -27.91 -3.75 4.29
CA ARG A 22 -29.11 -3.10 4.83
C ARG A 22 -29.51 -3.62 6.21
N ALA A 23 -29.26 -4.89 6.51
CA ALA A 23 -29.57 -5.47 7.81
C ALA A 23 -28.63 -4.93 8.89
N THR A 24 -27.33 -4.94 8.63
CA THR A 24 -26.30 -4.48 9.59
C THR A 24 -26.29 -2.98 9.77
N ARG A 25 -26.60 -2.18 8.72
CA ARG A 25 -26.69 -0.72 8.82
C ARG A 25 -27.85 -0.22 9.70
N LYS A 26 -28.86 -1.05 9.95
CA LYS A 26 -30.01 -0.71 10.83
C LYS A 26 -29.71 -0.93 12.32
N LEU A 27 -28.60 -1.55 12.66
CA LEU A 27 -28.23 -1.78 14.06
C LEU A 27 -27.92 -0.46 14.76
N VAL A 28 -28.41 -0.35 16.00
CA VAL A 28 -28.13 0.82 16.84
C VAL A 28 -26.64 0.84 17.16
N GLY A 29 -26.00 2.00 16.98
CA GLY A 29 -24.58 2.16 17.21
C GLY A 29 -23.68 1.85 16.01
N VAL A 30 -24.23 1.50 14.84
CA VAL A 30 -23.47 1.39 13.59
C VAL A 30 -23.35 2.76 12.93
N GLU A 31 -22.12 3.14 12.58
CA GLU A 31 -21.79 4.35 11.83
C GLU A 31 -21.72 4.05 10.32
N SER A 32 -21.04 2.97 9.94
CA SER A 32 -20.91 2.53 8.56
C SER A 32 -20.97 1.00 8.46
N SER A 33 -21.48 0.52 7.34
CA SER A 33 -21.57 -0.91 7.04
C SER A 33 -21.47 -1.06 5.53
N ASP A 34 -20.40 -1.68 5.06
CA ASP A 34 -20.06 -1.78 3.66
C ASP A 34 -19.76 -3.25 3.33
N VAL A 35 -20.48 -3.82 2.36
CA VAL A 35 -20.27 -5.22 1.95
C VAL A 35 -19.66 -5.27 0.57
N ASN A 36 -18.55 -5.98 0.44
CA ASN A 36 -17.90 -6.25 -0.83
C ASN A 36 -18.16 -7.70 -1.24
N LEU A 37 -18.98 -7.88 -2.28
CA LEU A 37 -19.32 -9.21 -2.80
C LEU A 37 -18.09 -9.94 -3.38
N SER A 38 -17.19 -9.22 -4.06
CA SER A 38 -16.01 -9.82 -4.71
C SER A 38 -15.02 -10.40 -3.72
N THR A 39 -14.97 -9.84 -2.50
CA THR A 39 -14.09 -10.33 -1.42
C THR A 39 -14.85 -11.08 -0.34
N GLU A 40 -16.18 -11.19 -0.45
CA GLU A 40 -17.07 -11.78 0.55
C GLU A 40 -16.93 -11.16 1.95
N LYS A 41 -16.60 -9.87 2.03
CA LYS A 41 -16.27 -9.17 3.29
C LYS A 41 -17.27 -8.07 3.61
N LEU A 42 -17.71 -8.04 4.87
CA LEU A 42 -18.41 -6.92 5.51
C LEU A 42 -17.40 -6.12 6.32
N THR A 43 -17.26 -4.84 6.02
CA THR A 43 -16.56 -3.87 6.87
C THR A 43 -17.59 -3.07 7.64
N ILE A 44 -17.54 -3.13 8.97
CA ILE A 44 -18.51 -2.45 9.82
C ILE A 44 -17.80 -1.56 10.84
N THR A 45 -18.22 -0.29 10.92
CA THR A 45 -17.76 0.65 11.94
C THR A 45 -18.89 0.88 12.92
N TYR A 46 -18.66 0.58 14.20
CA TYR A 46 -19.69 0.64 15.22
C TYR A 46 -19.14 1.10 16.58
N ASN A 47 -20.04 1.47 17.48
CA ASN A 47 -19.71 1.81 18.85
C ASN A 47 -19.73 0.57 19.74
N GLU A 48 -18.57 0.12 20.23
CA GLU A 48 -18.44 -1.04 21.11
C GLU A 48 -19.22 -0.93 22.43
N THR A 49 -19.54 0.29 22.90
CA THR A 49 -20.35 0.44 24.12
C THR A 49 -21.84 0.29 23.87
N ALA A 50 -22.30 0.40 22.62
CA ALA A 50 -23.72 0.35 22.26
C ALA A 50 -24.10 -0.93 21.50
N LEU A 51 -23.13 -1.64 20.91
CA LEU A 51 -23.36 -2.82 20.08
C LEU A 51 -22.29 -3.87 20.33
N GLU A 52 -22.73 -5.10 20.63
CA GLU A 52 -21.88 -6.27 20.80
C GLU A 52 -21.65 -7.01 19.46
N LYS A 53 -20.52 -7.71 19.35
CA LYS A 53 -20.13 -8.42 18.12
C LYS A 53 -21.10 -9.55 17.78
N GLU A 54 -21.59 -10.23 18.80
CA GLU A 54 -22.56 -11.30 18.73
C GLU A 54 -23.86 -10.82 18.07
N SER A 55 -24.28 -9.58 18.34
CA SER A 55 -25.47 -8.98 17.72
C SER A 55 -25.29 -8.73 16.22
N ILE A 56 -24.08 -8.37 15.78
CA ILE A 56 -23.74 -8.21 14.36
C ILE A 56 -23.84 -9.57 13.66
N VAL A 57 -23.21 -10.61 14.22
CA VAL A 57 -23.23 -11.98 13.68
C VAL A 57 -24.66 -12.53 13.64
N GLU A 58 -25.44 -12.32 14.69
CA GLU A 58 -26.84 -12.77 14.75
C GLU A 58 -27.70 -12.07 13.69
N THR A 59 -27.46 -10.78 13.44
CA THR A 59 -28.18 -10.01 12.41
C THR A 59 -27.88 -10.54 11.01
N VAL A 60 -26.62 -10.85 10.72
CA VAL A 60 -26.24 -11.49 9.46
C VAL A 60 -26.90 -12.88 9.33
N LYS A 61 -26.94 -13.65 10.42
CA LYS A 61 -27.63 -14.94 10.48
C LYS A 61 -29.12 -14.83 10.21
N LYS A 62 -29.79 -13.82 10.76
CA LYS A 62 -31.21 -13.52 10.49
C LYS A 62 -31.45 -13.12 9.02
N ALA A 63 -30.44 -12.54 8.37
CA ALA A 63 -30.49 -12.26 6.93
C ALA A 63 -30.25 -13.51 6.05
N GLY A 64 -29.90 -14.66 6.64
CA GLY A 64 -29.71 -15.94 5.96
C GLY A 64 -28.26 -16.30 5.63
N TYR A 65 -27.28 -15.59 6.19
CA TYR A 65 -25.85 -15.78 5.90
C TYR A 65 -25.05 -16.05 7.17
N SER A 66 -23.84 -16.60 7.06
CA SER A 66 -22.94 -16.75 8.22
C SER A 66 -21.87 -15.68 8.21
N ALA A 67 -21.61 -15.06 9.36
CA ALA A 67 -20.52 -14.10 9.54
C ALA A 67 -19.47 -14.65 10.50
N THR A 68 -18.21 -14.61 10.10
CA THR A 68 -17.06 -14.92 10.95
C THR A 68 -16.17 -13.70 11.02
N ILE A 69 -15.73 -13.30 12.22
CA ILE A 69 -14.77 -12.20 12.38
C ILE A 69 -13.49 -12.58 11.63
N GLU A 70 -13.08 -11.71 10.72
CA GLU A 70 -11.82 -11.84 10.01
C GLU A 70 -10.84 -10.81 10.58
N VAL A 71 -9.91 -11.27 11.41
CA VAL A 71 -8.82 -10.41 11.84
C VAL A 71 -7.73 -10.42 10.77
N PRO A 72 -7.38 -9.24 10.22
CA PRO A 72 -6.38 -9.18 9.17
C PRO A 72 -5.04 -9.67 9.70
N ASP A 73 -4.38 -10.48 8.87
CA ASP A 73 -3.03 -10.93 9.15
C ASP A 73 -2.10 -9.73 9.36
N LYS A 74 -1.26 -9.83 10.40
CA LYS A 74 -0.24 -8.82 10.69
C LYS A 74 1.07 -9.27 10.09
N THR A 75 1.69 -8.40 9.31
CA THR A 75 3.08 -8.57 8.90
C THR A 75 4.00 -7.87 9.89
N ILE A 76 4.99 -8.60 10.39
CA ILE A 76 6.03 -8.06 11.26
C ILE A 76 7.40 -8.38 10.67
N THR A 77 8.38 -7.53 10.96
CA THR A 77 9.80 -7.82 10.70
C THR A 77 10.51 -7.86 12.03
N MET A 78 11.09 -9.02 12.36
CA MET A 78 11.76 -9.29 13.62
C MET A 78 13.25 -9.53 13.34
N PRO A 79 14.17 -8.72 13.89
CA PRO A 79 15.58 -9.05 13.85
C PRO A 79 15.87 -10.26 14.75
N ILE A 80 16.73 -11.16 14.32
CA ILE A 80 17.10 -12.38 15.03
C ILE A 80 18.62 -12.48 15.09
N GLU A 81 19.19 -12.47 16.29
CA GLU A 81 20.61 -12.70 16.48
C GLU A 81 20.94 -14.20 16.61
N GLY A 82 22.18 -14.55 16.28
CA GLY A 82 22.72 -15.91 16.40
C GLY A 82 22.54 -16.78 15.16
N MET A 83 22.06 -16.23 14.05
CA MET A 83 22.03 -16.93 12.77
C MET A 83 23.42 -16.88 12.11
N THR A 84 24.13 -18.00 12.09
CA THR A 84 25.51 -18.07 11.55
C THR A 84 25.61 -18.81 10.22
N CYS A 85 24.53 -19.47 9.78
CA CYS A 85 24.51 -20.28 8.56
C CYS A 85 23.15 -20.24 7.87
N ALA A 86 23.13 -20.47 6.55
CA ALA A 86 21.91 -20.59 5.75
C ALA A 86 21.01 -21.76 6.20
N SER A 87 21.57 -22.78 6.86
CA SER A 87 20.78 -23.85 7.48
C SER A 87 20.01 -23.37 8.73
N CYS A 88 20.50 -22.34 9.43
CA CYS A 88 19.83 -21.75 10.59
C CYS A 88 18.56 -21.01 10.16
N SER A 89 18.62 -20.20 9.10
CA SER A 89 17.45 -19.49 8.60
C SER A 89 16.34 -20.45 8.14
N GLN A 90 16.69 -21.51 7.41
CA GLN A 90 15.72 -22.54 7.01
C GLN A 90 15.09 -23.28 8.19
N SER A 91 15.85 -23.50 9.27
CA SER A 91 15.34 -24.20 10.46
C SER A 91 14.25 -23.37 11.16
N ILE A 92 14.47 -22.05 11.26
CA ILE A 92 13.50 -21.09 11.80
C ILE A 92 12.24 -21.07 10.92
N GLU A 93 12.40 -20.91 9.60
CA GLU A 93 11.27 -20.91 8.65
C GLU A 93 10.43 -22.18 8.76
N ARG A 94 11.06 -23.36 8.72
CA ARG A 94 10.38 -24.65 8.80
C ARG A 94 9.65 -24.88 10.12
N LYS A 95 10.15 -24.32 11.22
CA LYS A 95 9.51 -24.47 12.54
C LYS A 95 8.32 -23.54 12.69
N LEU A 96 8.49 -22.25 12.36
CA LEU A 96 7.42 -21.26 12.54
C LEU A 96 6.32 -21.38 11.48
N SER A 97 6.63 -21.83 10.25
CA SER A 97 5.61 -22.09 9.22
C SER A 97 4.61 -23.19 9.59
N LYS A 98 4.96 -24.06 10.54
CA LYS A 98 4.08 -25.12 11.04
C LYS A 98 3.14 -24.66 12.16
N ASN A 99 3.29 -23.44 12.66
CA ASN A 99 2.41 -22.94 13.71
C ASN A 99 1.04 -22.62 13.14
N GLU A 100 0.01 -23.03 13.89
CA GLU A 100 -1.34 -22.62 13.61
C GLU A 100 -1.46 -21.11 13.80
N GLY A 101 -1.82 -20.39 12.72
CA GLY A 101 -1.88 -18.94 12.70
C GLY A 101 -0.70 -18.24 12.04
N VAL A 102 0.34 -18.93 11.59
CA VAL A 102 1.36 -18.34 10.71
C VAL A 102 0.96 -18.61 9.25
N THR A 103 0.69 -17.54 8.50
CA THR A 103 0.32 -17.62 7.07
C THR A 103 1.57 -17.78 6.20
N SER A 104 2.62 -17.01 6.50
CA SER A 104 3.91 -17.15 5.83
C SER A 104 5.05 -16.62 6.70
N ILE A 105 6.25 -17.14 6.45
CA ILE A 105 7.48 -16.67 7.07
C ILE A 105 8.60 -16.68 6.02
N THR A 106 9.43 -15.65 6.04
CA THR A 106 10.64 -15.54 5.24
C THR A 106 11.76 -14.99 6.10
N VAL A 107 12.90 -15.68 6.12
CA VAL A 107 14.06 -15.32 6.93
C VAL A 107 15.21 -14.97 6.00
N ASN A 108 15.73 -13.76 6.15
CA ASN A 108 16.87 -13.28 5.41
C ASN A 108 18.11 -13.28 6.31
N LEU A 109 19.05 -14.17 6.01
CA LEU A 109 20.31 -14.28 6.74
C LEU A 109 21.18 -13.04 6.56
N ALA A 110 21.22 -12.45 5.35
CA ALA A 110 22.09 -11.30 5.06
C ALA A 110 21.66 -10.04 5.84
N THR A 111 20.37 -9.92 6.15
CA THR A 111 19.82 -8.81 6.95
C THR A 111 19.48 -9.21 8.38
N GLU A 112 19.79 -10.45 8.78
CA GLU A 112 19.47 -11.02 10.10
C GLU A 112 18.01 -10.80 10.54
N THR A 113 17.06 -10.88 9.61
CA THR A 113 15.65 -10.54 9.88
C THR A 113 14.69 -11.63 9.41
N ALA A 114 13.63 -11.83 10.17
CA ALA A 114 12.49 -12.67 9.83
C ALA A 114 11.26 -11.80 9.57
N GLN A 115 10.71 -11.90 8.36
CA GLN A 115 9.39 -11.36 8.03
C GLN A 115 8.34 -12.45 8.29
N ILE A 116 7.35 -12.15 9.13
CA ILE A 116 6.31 -13.11 9.54
C ILE A 116 4.95 -12.49 9.27
N ILE A 117 4.11 -13.20 8.52
CA ILE A 117 2.69 -12.89 8.34
C ILE A 117 1.91 -13.86 9.21
N TYR A 118 1.21 -13.35 10.22
CA TYR A 118 0.49 -14.18 11.18
C TYR A 118 -0.84 -13.56 11.58
N ASN A 119 -1.77 -14.43 11.96
CA ASN A 119 -3.06 -14.07 12.52
C ASN A 119 -2.92 -13.90 14.05
N PRO A 120 -3.14 -12.68 14.59
CA PRO A 120 -2.93 -12.39 16.01
C PRO A 120 -3.95 -13.03 16.95
N ASP A 121 -5.08 -13.54 16.44
CA ASP A 121 -6.06 -14.28 17.25
C ASP A 121 -5.62 -15.73 17.47
N LYS A 122 -4.88 -16.30 16.53
CA LYS A 122 -4.42 -17.69 16.57
C LYS A 122 -3.07 -17.85 17.27
N VAL A 123 -2.13 -16.94 17.01
CA VAL A 123 -0.79 -17.00 17.61
C VAL A 123 -0.34 -15.63 18.12
N ARG A 124 0.17 -15.62 19.35
CA ARG A 124 0.71 -14.40 19.94
C ARG A 124 2.18 -14.21 19.59
N LEU A 125 2.56 -12.94 19.50
CA LEU A 125 3.93 -12.54 19.22
C LEU A 125 4.95 -13.09 20.25
N SER A 126 4.56 -13.14 21.52
CA SER A 126 5.38 -13.72 22.60
C SER A 126 5.68 -15.19 22.38
N GLU A 127 4.73 -15.93 21.82
CA GLU A 127 4.88 -17.35 21.52
C GLU A 127 5.86 -17.55 20.35
N LEU A 128 5.73 -16.75 19.28
CA LEU A 128 6.70 -16.76 18.17
C LEU A 128 8.12 -16.48 18.66
N LYS A 129 8.30 -15.46 19.53
CA LYS A 129 9.61 -15.18 20.16
C LYS A 129 10.11 -16.36 20.98
N GLN A 130 9.26 -16.95 21.82
CA GLN A 130 9.63 -18.07 22.66
C GLN A 130 10.08 -19.28 21.83
N GLN A 131 9.44 -19.55 20.69
CA GLN A 131 9.86 -20.62 19.80
C GLN A 131 11.22 -20.36 19.16
N ILE A 132 11.49 -19.12 18.75
CA ILE A 132 12.81 -18.73 18.23
C ILE A 132 13.87 -18.92 19.31
N THR A 133 13.58 -18.53 20.57
CA THR A 133 14.47 -18.77 21.71
C THR A 133 14.69 -20.25 22.01
N LYS A 134 13.66 -21.08 21.88
CA LYS A 134 13.78 -22.55 22.04
C LYS A 134 14.67 -23.20 20.97
N LEU A 135 14.83 -22.57 19.80
CA LEU A 135 15.75 -23.00 18.76
C LEU A 135 17.20 -22.53 19.00
N GLY A 136 17.44 -21.73 20.04
CA GLY A 136 18.77 -21.21 20.39
C GLY A 136 19.10 -19.84 19.78
N TYR A 137 18.10 -19.11 19.26
CA TYR A 137 18.29 -17.79 18.65
C TYR A 137 17.67 -16.68 19.51
N THR A 138 18.15 -15.45 19.36
CA THR A 138 17.69 -14.32 20.18
C THR A 138 16.84 -13.36 19.34
N PRO A 139 15.50 -13.39 19.48
CA PRO A 139 14.63 -12.43 18.78
C PRO A 139 14.71 -11.06 19.44
N LYS A 140 15.00 -10.03 18.64
CA LYS A 140 15.02 -8.62 19.09
C LYS A 140 13.63 -7.99 19.07
N GLU A 141 13.57 -6.75 19.55
CA GLU A 141 12.39 -5.92 19.43
C GLU A 141 12.00 -5.71 17.98
N ILE A 142 10.68 -5.71 17.74
CA ILE A 142 10.12 -5.73 16.40
C ILE A 142 10.08 -4.30 15.89
N VAL A 143 10.69 -4.11 14.74
CA VAL A 143 10.42 -2.91 13.95
C VAL A 143 9.11 -3.18 13.25
N VAL A 144 7.99 -2.68 13.80
CA VAL A 144 6.69 -2.73 13.13
C VAL A 144 6.78 -1.78 11.93
N LYS A 145 7.37 -2.26 10.84
CA LYS A 145 7.22 -1.63 9.52
C LYS A 145 5.79 -1.92 9.09
N ARG A 146 4.90 -0.94 9.26
CA ARG A 146 3.63 -0.93 8.51
C ARG A 146 4.02 -0.93 7.03
N ASN A 147 3.91 -2.09 6.38
CA ASN A 147 4.28 -2.28 4.97
C ASN A 147 3.52 -1.37 3.98
N VAL A 148 2.55 -0.59 4.45
CA VAL A 148 1.85 0.43 3.65
C VAL A 148 2.79 1.58 3.22
N ASP A 149 3.88 1.82 3.94
CA ASP A 149 4.75 2.98 3.66
C ASP A 149 5.91 2.70 2.69
N GLU A 150 6.47 1.48 2.59
CA GLU A 150 7.61 1.24 1.67
C GLU A 150 7.23 1.39 0.19
N ASP A 151 6.05 0.89 -0.21
CA ASP A 151 5.56 1.06 -1.58
C ASP A 151 5.17 2.51 -1.88
N LYS A 152 4.64 3.25 -0.89
CA LYS A 152 4.38 4.70 -1.04
C LYS A 152 5.67 5.49 -1.14
N LEU A 153 6.68 5.18 -0.32
CA LEU A 153 7.99 5.84 -0.32
C LEU A 153 8.75 5.61 -1.63
N ARG A 154 8.66 4.41 -2.22
CA ARG A 154 9.25 4.13 -3.55
C ARG A 154 8.55 4.94 -4.64
N LYS A 155 7.22 4.92 -4.67
CA LYS A 155 6.41 5.71 -5.63
C LYS A 155 6.66 7.20 -5.50
N GLU A 156 6.79 7.73 -4.28
CA GLU A 156 7.09 9.15 -4.07
C GLU A 156 8.48 9.54 -4.57
N LYS A 157 9.49 8.69 -4.38
CA LYS A 157 10.85 8.93 -4.90
C LYS A 157 10.86 8.91 -6.42
N GLU A 158 10.19 7.94 -7.05
CA GLU A 158 10.07 7.86 -8.50
C GLU A 158 9.32 9.07 -9.07
N ILE A 159 8.23 9.50 -8.44
CA ILE A 159 7.47 10.69 -8.84
C ILE A 159 8.34 11.95 -8.74
N LYS A 160 9.15 12.11 -7.69
CA LYS A 160 10.05 13.27 -7.55
C LYS A 160 11.10 13.32 -8.65
N ILE A 161 11.71 12.17 -8.99
CA ILE A 161 12.69 12.08 -10.07
C ILE A 161 12.03 12.36 -11.43
N MET A 162 10.84 11.80 -11.68
CA MET A 162 10.08 12.05 -12.91
C MET A 162 9.68 13.53 -13.04
N LYS A 163 9.21 14.16 -11.97
CA LYS A 163 8.89 15.60 -11.94
C LYS A 163 10.12 16.46 -12.20
N PHE A 164 11.26 16.15 -11.60
CA PHE A 164 12.49 16.89 -11.85
C PHE A 164 12.92 16.78 -13.32
N LYS A 165 12.92 15.57 -13.89
CA LYS A 165 13.23 15.37 -15.32
C LYS A 165 12.26 16.14 -16.24
N LEU A 166 10.97 16.15 -15.91
CA LEU A 166 9.96 16.90 -16.66
C LEU A 166 10.20 18.40 -16.59
N VAL A 167 10.46 18.95 -15.41
CA VAL A 167 10.73 20.39 -15.22
C VAL A 167 12.00 20.80 -15.97
N VAL A 168 13.08 20.03 -15.85
CA VAL A 168 14.32 20.28 -16.60
C VAL A 168 14.03 20.27 -18.09
N ALA A 169 13.36 19.24 -18.62
CA ALA A 169 13.02 19.17 -20.05
C ALA A 169 12.12 20.35 -20.50
N ALA A 170 11.13 20.75 -19.70
CA ALA A 170 10.26 21.87 -20.02
C ALA A 170 11.01 23.20 -20.07
N ILE A 171 12.00 23.43 -19.20
CA ILE A 171 12.83 24.64 -19.20
C ILE A 171 13.61 24.81 -20.50
N PHE A 172 14.06 23.72 -21.14
CA PHE A 172 14.76 23.79 -22.42
C PHE A 172 13.80 23.77 -23.62
N THR A 173 12.72 22.98 -23.52
CA THR A 173 11.77 22.81 -24.62
C THR A 173 10.90 24.06 -24.85
N ILE A 174 10.44 24.72 -23.79
CA ILE A 174 9.56 25.89 -23.92
C ILE A 174 10.26 27.05 -24.64
N PRO A 175 11.50 27.46 -24.27
CA PRO A 175 12.24 28.47 -25.03
C PRO A 175 12.54 28.06 -26.46
N LEU A 176 12.88 26.78 -26.69
CA LEU A 176 13.14 26.27 -28.04
C LEU A 176 11.88 26.39 -28.93
N VAL A 177 10.73 25.94 -28.43
CA VAL A 177 9.44 26.04 -29.10
C VAL A 177 9.03 27.50 -29.31
N TYR A 178 9.27 28.38 -28.33
CA TYR A 178 9.01 29.81 -28.47
C TYR A 178 9.83 30.43 -29.60
N ILE A 179 11.15 30.18 -29.63
CA ILE A 179 12.04 30.74 -30.66
C ILE A 179 11.71 30.17 -32.05
N ALA A 180 11.33 28.89 -32.14
CA ALA A 180 11.02 28.22 -33.40
C ALA A 180 9.64 28.58 -33.97
N MET A 181 8.60 28.68 -33.14
CA MET A 181 7.21 28.80 -33.60
C MET A 181 6.68 30.24 -33.62
N VAL A 182 7.14 31.12 -32.72
CA VAL A 182 6.66 32.53 -32.65
C VAL A 182 6.89 33.29 -33.97
N PRO A 183 8.01 33.15 -34.70
CA PRO A 183 8.21 33.87 -35.97
C PRO A 183 7.21 33.50 -37.08
N MET A 184 6.56 32.34 -36.99
CA MET A 184 5.55 31.90 -37.96
C MET A 184 4.12 32.28 -37.57
N ILE A 185 3.88 32.66 -36.31
CA ILE A 185 2.55 33.03 -35.78
C ILE A 185 2.30 34.53 -36.05
N LYS A 186 1.68 34.84 -37.19
CA LYS A 186 1.37 36.22 -37.62
C LYS A 186 0.07 36.82 -37.05
N PHE A 187 -0.64 36.07 -36.20
CA PHE A 187 -1.96 36.45 -35.67
C PHE A 187 -1.90 36.99 -34.22
N ILE A 188 -0.73 36.97 -33.58
CA ILE A 188 -0.49 37.50 -32.23
C ILE A 188 0.82 38.29 -32.26
N ASP A 189 0.79 39.57 -31.89
CA ASP A 189 1.99 40.41 -31.73
C ASP A 189 2.71 40.07 -30.41
N LEU A 190 3.44 38.96 -30.39
CA LEU A 190 4.31 38.59 -29.28
C LEU A 190 5.67 39.30 -29.42
N PRO A 191 6.22 39.86 -28.33
CA PRO A 191 7.53 40.51 -28.36
C PRO A 191 8.61 39.47 -28.70
N TYR A 192 9.23 39.63 -29.85
CA TYR A 192 10.32 38.78 -30.32
C TYR A 192 11.62 39.60 -30.35
N PRO A 193 12.69 39.17 -29.67
CA PRO A 193 13.94 39.93 -29.63
C PRO A 193 14.61 39.95 -31.01
N GLU A 194 14.93 41.15 -31.52
CA GLU A 194 15.55 41.35 -32.83
C GLU A 194 16.90 40.62 -33.00
N ILE A 195 17.60 40.36 -31.89
CA ILE A 195 18.88 39.64 -31.83
C ILE A 195 18.74 38.18 -32.27
N LEU A 196 17.55 37.58 -32.11
CA LEU A 196 17.26 36.21 -32.53
C LEU A 196 16.56 36.15 -33.90
N SER A 197 16.29 37.30 -34.53
CA SER A 197 15.52 37.32 -35.78
C SER A 197 16.32 36.67 -36.91
N MET A 198 15.70 35.69 -37.56
CA MET A 198 16.32 34.93 -38.65
C MET A 198 16.69 35.82 -39.85
N MET A 199 15.98 36.95 -40.02
CA MET A 199 16.22 37.91 -41.10
C MET A 199 17.39 38.85 -40.85
N MET A 200 17.69 39.23 -39.59
CA MET A 200 18.78 40.16 -39.28
C MET A 200 20.03 39.45 -38.78
N ASN A 201 19.88 38.40 -37.96
CA ASN A 201 20.98 37.71 -37.27
C ASN A 201 20.84 36.18 -37.35
N PRO A 202 20.97 35.56 -38.54
CA PRO A 202 20.75 34.13 -38.74
C PRO A 202 21.72 33.25 -37.95
N LEU A 203 22.98 33.70 -37.77
CA LEU A 203 24.01 32.96 -37.04
C LEU A 203 23.69 32.85 -35.54
N ASN A 204 23.21 33.93 -34.92
CA ASN A 204 22.88 33.96 -33.50
C ASN A 204 21.65 33.10 -33.19
N ASN A 205 20.66 33.09 -34.08
CA ASN A 205 19.49 32.22 -33.94
C ASN A 205 19.91 30.74 -34.03
N ALA A 206 20.70 30.37 -35.04
CA ALA A 206 21.20 29.00 -35.18
C ALA A 206 22.03 28.54 -33.98
N LEU A 207 22.94 29.38 -33.47
CA LEU A 207 23.74 29.08 -32.27
C LEU A 207 22.89 28.91 -31.01
N THR A 208 21.85 29.74 -30.86
CA THR A 208 20.93 29.67 -29.72
C THR A 208 20.06 28.42 -29.75
N GLN A 209 19.58 28.01 -30.93
CA GLN A 209 18.85 26.75 -31.10
C GLN A 209 19.74 25.53 -30.83
N ILE A 210 20.98 25.53 -31.32
CA ILE A 210 21.95 24.46 -31.02
C ILE A 210 22.23 24.38 -29.52
N ALA A 211 22.38 25.52 -28.84
CA ALA A 211 22.62 25.57 -27.40
C ALA A 211 21.43 25.11 -26.53
N LEU A 212 20.19 25.20 -27.05
CA LEU A 212 18.98 24.74 -26.35
C LEU A 212 18.64 23.26 -26.63
N VAL A 213 19.26 22.65 -27.65
CA VAL A 213 19.04 21.27 -28.07
C VAL A 213 20.09 20.30 -27.52
N LEU A 214 21.33 20.77 -27.33
CA LEU A 214 22.43 20.03 -26.69
C LEU A 214 22.29 19.99 -25.16
#